data_AF-A0AA96Z3X4-F1
#
_entry.id   AF-A0AA96Z3X4-F1
#
_cell.length_a   1.000
_cell.length_b   1.000
_cell.length_c   1.000
_cell.angle_alpha   90.00
_cell.angle_beta   90.00
_cell.angle_gamma   90.00
#
_symmetry.space_group_name_H-M   'P 1'
#
loop_
_entity.id
_entity.type
_entity.pdbx_description
1 polymer ?
#
loop_
_entity_poly.entity_id
_entity_poly.type
_entity_poly.pdbx_seq_one_letter_code
_entity_poly.pdbx_strand_id
1 'polypeptide(L)'
;MNYSHIPMPSREAHYAFLKSHYHHARFEGRNNASWGEDYSQRIAESAYLELEKIGYTLISSHESASGQAVFYHRSLVGYDTMSLMCDSACNAPEAICLQISVPAHLAPNISEKSRSEHLAKLKRDVMGTFPLCRVELASGTKEVCIDVLGVDDMISKEIVGFIKTIISNWSQG
;
A
#
# COMPACT_ATOMS: atom_id res chain seq x y z
N MET A 1 8.70 0.02 -6.97
CA MET A 1 8.89 -1.35 -6.45
C MET A 1 7.63 -1.74 -5.71
N ASN A 2 7.32 -3.03 -5.69
CA ASN A 2 6.13 -3.57 -5.04
C ASN A 2 6.47 -4.02 -3.60
N TYR A 3 5.67 -3.58 -2.63
CA TYR A 3 5.83 -3.91 -1.21
C TYR A 3 4.68 -4.79 -0.70
N SER A 4 4.06 -5.56 -1.59
CA SER A 4 3.02 -6.52 -1.24
C SER A 4 3.64 -7.88 -0.94
N HIS A 5 3.34 -8.41 0.24
CA HIS A 5 3.64 -9.78 0.64
C HIS A 5 2.69 -10.80 -0.02
N ILE A 6 1.62 -10.33 -0.66
CA ILE A 6 0.60 -11.17 -1.29
C ILE A 6 1.10 -11.56 -2.69
N PRO A 7 1.06 -12.84 -3.08
CA PRO A 7 1.45 -13.26 -4.42
C PRO A 7 0.51 -12.66 -5.48
N MET A 8 1.01 -12.51 -6.71
CA MET A 8 0.15 -12.09 -7.82
C MET A 8 -0.96 -13.13 -8.06
N PRO A 9 -2.21 -12.70 -8.22
CA PRO A 9 -3.29 -13.60 -8.63
C PRO A 9 -3.07 -14.07 -10.08
N SER A 10 -3.79 -15.10 -10.51
CA SER A 10 -3.84 -15.42 -11.94
C SER A 10 -4.58 -14.31 -12.71
N ARG A 11 -4.26 -14.15 -14.00
CA ARG A 11 -4.92 -13.17 -14.87
C ARG A 11 -6.41 -13.45 -14.99
N GLU A 12 -6.79 -14.72 -15.03
CA GLU A 12 -8.19 -15.17 -15.09
C GLU A 12 -8.94 -14.81 -13.81
N ALA A 13 -8.34 -15.02 -12.64
CA ALA A 13 -8.93 -14.66 -11.37
C ALA A 13 -9.11 -13.14 -11.26
N HIS A 14 -8.11 -12.36 -11.69
CA HIS A 14 -8.19 -10.91 -11.70
C HIS A 14 -9.24 -10.38 -12.68
N TYR A 15 -9.31 -10.94 -13.90
CA TYR A 15 -10.36 -10.59 -14.86
C TYR A 15 -11.76 -10.90 -14.31
N ALA A 16 -11.95 -12.08 -13.69
CA ALA A 16 -13.22 -12.46 -13.08
C ALA A 16 -13.62 -11.52 -11.93
N PHE A 17 -12.66 -11.11 -11.10
CA PHE A 17 -12.87 -10.09 -10.07
C PHE A 17 -13.34 -8.77 -10.71
N LEU A 18 -12.62 -8.26 -11.71
CA LEU A 18 -13.02 -7.03 -12.41
C LEU A 18 -14.41 -7.11 -13.02
N LYS A 19 -14.72 -8.21 -13.70
CA LYS A 19 -16.04 -8.45 -14.29
C LYS A 19 -17.17 -8.39 -13.25
N SER A 20 -16.93 -8.87 -12.04
CA SER A 20 -17.93 -8.84 -10.97
C SER A 20 -18.16 -7.46 -10.36
N HIS A 21 -17.18 -6.56 -10.44
CA HIS A 21 -17.22 -5.24 -9.83
C HIS A 21 -17.42 -4.08 -10.82
N TYR A 22 -17.10 -4.26 -12.10
CA TYR A 22 -17.34 -3.26 -13.13
C TYR A 22 -18.81 -3.25 -13.60
N HIS A 23 -19.32 -2.06 -13.89
CA HIS A 23 -20.55 -1.89 -14.65
C HIS A 23 -20.37 -2.48 -16.04
N HIS A 24 -21.25 -3.41 -16.45
CA HIS A 24 -21.10 -4.13 -17.72
C HIS A 24 -20.91 -3.19 -18.93
N ALA A 25 -21.69 -2.11 -19.05
CA ALA A 25 -21.57 -1.13 -20.14
C ALA A 25 -20.26 -0.31 -20.15
N ARG A 26 -19.43 -0.43 -19.09
CA ARG A 26 -18.11 0.19 -18.99
C ARG A 26 -16.96 -0.82 -19.13
N PHE A 27 -17.27 -2.11 -19.20
CA PHE A 27 -16.30 -3.21 -19.29
C PHE A 27 -16.62 -4.11 -20.49
N GLU A 28 -17.17 -5.32 -20.30
CA GLU A 28 -17.45 -6.26 -21.39
C GLU A 28 -18.45 -5.72 -22.45
N GLY A 29 -19.37 -4.83 -22.07
CA GLY A 29 -20.28 -4.18 -23.02
C GLY A 29 -19.58 -3.24 -24.01
N ARG A 30 -18.28 -2.97 -23.82
CA ARG A 30 -17.42 -2.23 -24.75
C ARG A 30 -16.53 -3.13 -25.61
N ASN A 31 -16.69 -4.45 -25.55
CA ASN A 31 -16.03 -5.35 -26.49
C ASN A 31 -16.72 -5.25 -27.86
N ASN A 32 -16.33 -4.27 -28.67
CA ASN A 32 -16.91 -4.01 -29.99
C ASN A 32 -16.01 -3.11 -30.84
N ALA A 33 -16.30 -2.99 -32.13
CA ALA A 33 -15.54 -2.19 -33.07
C ALA A 33 -15.29 -0.72 -32.67
N SER A 34 -16.15 -0.09 -31.86
CA SER A 34 -15.95 1.31 -31.45
C SER A 34 -14.89 1.48 -30.37
N TRP A 35 -14.72 0.50 -29.48
CA TRP A 35 -13.78 0.56 -28.35
C TRP A 35 -12.65 -0.46 -28.46
N GLY A 36 -12.76 -1.40 -29.39
CA GLY A 36 -11.92 -2.59 -29.54
C GLY A 36 -12.67 -3.86 -29.16
N GLU A 37 -12.55 -4.91 -29.98
CA GLU A 37 -13.19 -6.22 -29.75
C GLU A 37 -12.74 -6.87 -28.42
N ASP A 38 -11.57 -6.49 -27.91
CA ASP A 38 -10.93 -6.99 -26.70
C ASP A 38 -10.79 -5.90 -25.61
N TYR A 39 -11.61 -4.84 -25.63
CA TYR A 39 -11.48 -3.70 -24.72
C TYR A 39 -11.34 -4.10 -23.24
N SER A 40 -12.23 -4.95 -22.73
CA SER A 40 -12.20 -5.42 -21.34
C SER A 40 -10.92 -6.16 -20.98
N GLN A 41 -10.34 -6.93 -21.91
CA GLN A 41 -9.06 -7.62 -21.70
C GLN A 41 -7.92 -6.63 -21.53
N ARG A 42 -7.90 -5.55 -22.31
CA ARG A 42 -6.89 -4.49 -22.18
C ARG A 42 -6.99 -3.73 -20.86
N ILE A 43 -8.22 -3.47 -20.39
CA ILE A 43 -8.45 -2.87 -19.08
C ILE A 43 -7.94 -3.80 -17.97
N ALA A 44 -8.27 -5.10 -18.05
CA ALA A 44 -7.78 -6.08 -17.10
C ALA A 44 -6.26 -6.18 -17.09
N GLU A 45 -5.63 -6.21 -18.27
CA GLU A 45 -4.17 -6.22 -18.41
C GLU A 45 -3.54 -4.98 -17.78
N SER A 46 -4.06 -3.79 -18.08
CA SER A 46 -3.55 -2.53 -17.52
C SER A 46 -3.64 -2.53 -15.99
N ALA A 47 -4.77 -2.96 -15.42
CA ALA A 47 -4.95 -3.03 -13.97
C ALA A 47 -4.08 -4.14 -13.33
N TYR A 48 -3.82 -5.24 -14.04
CA TYR A 48 -2.95 -6.31 -13.59
C TYR A 48 -1.49 -5.85 -13.50
N LEU A 49 -1.01 -5.13 -14.51
CA LEU A 49 0.34 -4.54 -14.50
C LEU A 49 0.49 -3.50 -13.38
N GLU A 50 -0.56 -2.75 -13.08
CA GLU A 50 -0.56 -1.83 -11.93
C GLU A 50 -0.49 -2.59 -10.59
N LEU A 51 -1.24 -3.68 -10.43
CA LEU A 51 -1.12 -4.59 -9.28
C LEU A 51 0.28 -5.20 -9.16
N GLU A 52 0.92 -5.55 -10.27
CA GLU A 52 2.28 -6.08 -10.29
C GLU A 52 3.28 -5.01 -9.83
N LYS A 53 3.12 -3.78 -10.28
CA LYS A 53 4.03 -2.67 -9.99
C LYS A 53 3.85 -2.09 -8.58
N ILE A 54 2.62 -1.92 -8.13
CA ILE A 54 2.27 -1.14 -6.92
C ILE A 54 1.70 -2.05 -5.81
N GLY A 55 1.03 -3.14 -6.15
CA GLY A 55 0.48 -4.11 -5.19
C GLY A 55 -1.00 -3.90 -4.87
N TYR A 56 -1.55 -2.76 -5.30
CA TYR A 56 -2.97 -2.44 -5.22
C TYR A 56 -3.39 -1.57 -6.41
N THR A 57 -4.69 -1.47 -6.65
CA THR A 57 -5.28 -0.55 -7.62
C THR A 57 -6.74 -0.27 -7.24
N LEU A 58 -7.47 0.46 -8.08
CA LEU A 58 -8.86 0.82 -7.83
C LEU A 58 -9.73 0.74 -9.09
N ILE A 59 -11.02 0.45 -8.88
CA ILE A 59 -12.09 0.66 -9.86
C ILE A 59 -12.78 1.96 -9.48
N SER A 60 -12.87 2.92 -10.41
CA SER A 60 -13.48 4.21 -10.10
C SER A 60 -15.00 4.08 -9.89
N SER A 61 -15.60 5.04 -9.17
CA SER A 61 -17.06 5.07 -8.95
C SER A 61 -17.86 5.13 -10.25
N HIS A 62 -17.32 5.76 -11.30
CA HIS A 62 -17.95 5.85 -12.62
C HIS A 62 -17.93 4.55 -13.41
N GLU A 63 -17.03 3.65 -13.05
CA GLU A 63 -16.82 2.36 -13.70
C GLU A 63 -17.43 1.20 -12.92
N SER A 64 -17.58 1.37 -11.61
CA SER A 64 -18.10 0.36 -10.70
C SER A 64 -19.59 0.10 -10.88
N ALA A 65 -19.99 -1.17 -10.78
CA ALA A 65 -21.40 -1.60 -10.81
C ALA A 65 -22.20 -1.06 -9.62
N SER A 66 -21.55 -0.82 -8.47
CA SER A 66 -22.19 -0.28 -7.26
C SER A 66 -22.28 1.24 -7.25
N GLY A 67 -21.64 1.93 -8.20
CA GLY A 67 -21.48 3.39 -8.19
C GLY A 67 -20.52 3.91 -7.11
N GLN A 68 -19.88 3.02 -6.35
CA GLN A 68 -18.84 3.34 -5.36
C GLN A 68 -17.48 2.90 -5.87
N ALA A 69 -16.42 3.63 -5.53
CA ALA A 69 -15.06 3.21 -5.84
C ALA A 69 -14.74 1.90 -5.11
N VAL A 70 -13.99 1.02 -5.76
CA VAL A 70 -13.56 -0.27 -5.19
C VAL A 70 -12.04 -0.31 -5.17
N PHE A 71 -11.45 -0.18 -3.99
CA PHE A 71 -10.01 -0.37 -3.77
C PHE A 71 -9.73 -1.86 -3.60
N TYR A 72 -8.63 -2.37 -4.15
CA TYR A 72 -8.27 -3.77 -3.98
C TYR A 72 -6.77 -4.00 -4.15
N HIS A 73 -6.26 -4.99 -3.41
CA HIS A 73 -4.91 -5.52 -3.57
C HIS A 73 -4.95 -6.94 -4.14
N ARG A 74 -3.78 -7.58 -4.23
CA ARG A 74 -3.57 -8.88 -4.88
C ARG A 74 -4.39 -10.06 -4.34
N SER A 75 -5.10 -9.92 -3.21
CA SER A 75 -6.02 -10.95 -2.71
C SER A 75 -7.39 -10.92 -3.40
N LEU A 76 -7.63 -9.92 -4.27
CA LEU A 76 -8.88 -9.73 -4.99
C LEU A 76 -10.11 -9.59 -4.06
N VAL A 77 -9.94 -8.83 -2.99
CA VAL A 77 -11.02 -8.38 -2.11
C VAL A 77 -11.25 -6.90 -2.36
N GLY A 78 -12.51 -6.51 -2.58
CA GLY A 78 -12.90 -5.12 -2.77
C GLY A 78 -13.17 -4.41 -1.44
N TYR A 79 -12.68 -3.19 -1.32
CA TYR A 79 -12.85 -2.32 -0.16
C TYR A 79 -13.38 -0.94 -0.58
N ASP A 80 -14.21 -0.33 0.26
CA ASP A 80 -14.80 0.99 -0.03
C ASP A 80 -13.80 2.14 0.09
N THR A 81 -12.70 1.94 0.83
CA THR A 81 -11.67 2.96 1.02
C THR A 81 -10.27 2.35 0.99
N MET A 82 -9.29 3.18 0.61
CA MET A 82 -7.87 2.84 0.71
C MET A 82 -7.48 2.43 2.13
N SER A 83 -8.02 3.10 3.16
CA SER A 83 -7.67 2.80 4.56
C SER A 83 -8.05 1.37 4.93
N LEU A 84 -9.27 0.94 4.61
CA LEU A 84 -9.73 -0.42 4.91
C LEU A 84 -8.91 -1.49 4.19
N MET A 85 -8.54 -1.19 2.93
CA MET A 85 -7.66 -2.06 2.15
C MET A 85 -6.26 -2.16 2.80
N CYS A 86 -5.65 -1.03 3.16
CA CYS A 86 -4.35 -1.01 3.82
C CYS A 86 -4.41 -1.71 5.18
N ASP A 87 -5.47 -1.50 5.97
CA ASP A 87 -5.65 -2.19 7.26
C ASP A 87 -5.71 -3.70 7.07
N SER A 88 -6.40 -4.19 6.04
CA SER A 88 -6.43 -5.62 5.73
C SER A 88 -5.04 -6.15 5.36
N ALA A 89 -4.30 -5.44 4.50
CA ALA A 89 -2.96 -5.84 4.10
C ALA A 89 -1.98 -5.82 5.27
N CYS A 90 -1.99 -4.76 6.08
CA CYS A 90 -1.06 -4.58 7.19
C CYS A 90 -1.30 -5.57 8.34
N ASN A 91 -2.53 -6.03 8.54
CA ASN A 91 -2.88 -6.97 9.62
C ASN A 91 -2.64 -8.44 9.25
N ALA A 92 -2.35 -8.75 7.99
CA ALA A 92 -2.02 -10.12 7.57
C ALA A 92 -0.70 -10.60 8.22
N PRO A 93 -0.62 -11.82 8.78
CA PRO A 93 0.59 -12.33 9.44
C PRO A 93 1.87 -12.24 8.60
N GLU A 94 1.73 -12.33 7.28
CA GLU A 94 2.80 -12.29 6.28
C GLU A 94 3.19 -10.86 5.87
N ALA A 95 2.51 -9.85 6.41
CA ALA A 95 2.80 -8.45 6.12
C ALA A 95 4.26 -8.11 6.41
N ILE A 96 4.86 -7.33 5.51
CA ILE A 96 6.18 -6.75 5.73
C ILE A 96 6.09 -5.89 6.98
N CYS A 97 6.84 -6.27 8.01
CA CYS A 97 6.79 -5.61 9.31
C CYS A 97 7.98 -4.67 9.47
N LEU A 98 7.67 -3.40 9.71
CA LEU A 98 8.64 -2.33 9.95
C LEU A 98 8.62 -2.03 11.45
N GLN A 99 9.63 -2.53 12.15
CA GLN A 99 9.81 -2.23 13.56
C GLN A 99 10.78 -1.07 13.70
N ILE A 100 10.28 0.06 14.16
CA ILE A 100 11.04 1.31 14.24
C ILE A 100 11.13 1.73 15.70
N SER A 101 12.35 1.78 16.21
CA SER A 101 12.68 2.24 17.55
C SER A 101 13.38 3.60 17.44
N VAL A 102 12.76 4.65 17.98
CA VAL A 102 13.33 6.00 17.96
C VAL A 102 13.78 6.39 19.38
N PRO A 103 15.06 6.79 19.58
CA PRO A 103 15.57 7.26 20.86
C PRO A 103 14.85 8.52 21.35
N ALA A 104 14.59 8.57 22.66
CA ALA A 104 13.98 9.74 23.29
C ALA A 104 14.80 11.03 23.11
N HIS A 105 16.14 10.93 23.05
CA HIS A 105 17.05 12.08 22.94
C HIS A 105 17.20 12.64 21.52
N LEU A 106 16.70 11.96 20.47
CA LEU A 106 16.57 12.53 19.11
C LEU A 106 15.30 13.36 18.95
N ALA A 107 14.48 13.38 20.01
CA ALA A 107 13.40 14.32 20.23
C ALA A 107 13.64 15.17 21.51
N PRO A 108 14.85 15.74 21.74
CA PRO A 108 15.21 16.30 23.05
C PRO A 108 14.56 17.67 23.31
N ASN A 109 14.13 18.38 22.25
CA ASN A 109 13.42 19.67 22.33
C ASN A 109 11.89 19.52 22.22
N ILE A 110 11.41 18.28 22.28
CA ILE A 110 10.04 17.91 21.94
C ILE A 110 9.38 17.47 23.26
N SER A 111 8.41 18.25 23.74
CA SER A 111 7.56 17.83 24.86
C SER A 111 6.95 16.45 24.58
N GLU A 112 6.58 15.70 25.61
CA GLU A 112 6.02 14.35 25.44
C GLU A 112 4.81 14.30 24.47
N LYS A 113 4.02 15.38 24.44
CA LYS A 113 2.95 15.61 23.46
C LYS A 113 3.49 15.73 22.04
N SER A 114 4.52 16.54 21.84
CA SER A 114 5.18 16.71 20.54
C SER A 114 5.84 15.40 20.06
N ARG A 115 6.31 14.52 20.97
CA ARG A 115 6.96 13.24 20.60
C ARG A 115 5.95 12.27 19.98
N SER A 116 4.78 12.17 20.59
CA SER A 116 3.68 11.35 20.07
C SER A 116 3.22 11.86 18.70
N GLU A 117 3.20 13.17 18.50
CA GLU A 117 2.87 13.81 17.21
C GLU A 117 3.92 13.50 16.13
N HIS A 118 5.21 13.53 16.46
CA HIS A 118 6.30 13.17 15.54
C HIS A 118 6.28 11.68 15.18
N LEU A 119 6.07 10.79 16.15
CA LEU A 119 5.93 9.35 15.89
C LEU A 119 4.68 9.06 15.04
N ALA A 120 3.56 9.73 15.31
CA ALA A 120 2.37 9.62 14.47
C ALA A 120 2.62 10.16 13.05
N LYS A 121 3.40 11.24 12.91
CA LYS A 121 3.82 11.76 11.60
C LYS A 121 4.72 10.77 10.87
N LEU A 122 5.72 10.18 11.54
CA LEU A 122 6.57 9.14 10.97
C LEU A 122 5.73 7.97 10.46
N LYS A 123 4.79 7.48 11.28
CA LYS A 123 3.88 6.41 10.87
C LYS A 123 3.13 6.79 9.61
N ARG A 124 2.56 7.99 9.54
CA ARG A 124 1.84 8.48 8.35
C ARG A 124 2.73 8.61 7.12
N ASP A 125 3.92 9.17 7.27
CA ASP A 125 4.86 9.34 6.16
C ASP A 125 5.31 7.97 5.60
N VAL A 126 5.64 7.04 6.50
CA VAL A 126 6.01 5.66 6.12
C VAL A 126 4.83 4.93 5.47
N MET A 127 3.62 4.99 6.05
CA MET A 127 2.43 4.36 5.44
C MET A 127 1.99 5.04 4.14
N GLY A 128 2.29 6.32 3.95
CA GLY A 128 2.03 7.03 2.70
C GLY A 128 2.92 6.54 1.55
N THR A 129 4.16 6.15 1.87
CA THR A 129 5.11 5.61 0.88
C THR A 129 5.01 4.09 0.74
N PHE A 130 4.76 3.38 1.84
CA PHE A 130 4.67 1.92 1.92
C PHE A 130 3.31 1.48 2.51
N PRO A 131 2.20 1.68 1.77
CA PRO A 131 0.84 1.50 2.29
C PRO A 131 0.46 0.06 2.63
N LEU A 132 1.24 -0.92 2.17
CA LEU A 132 1.02 -2.35 2.40
C LEU A 132 1.93 -2.94 3.48
N CYS A 133 2.71 -2.10 4.17
CA CYS A 133 3.61 -2.50 5.24
C CYS A 133 3.01 -2.20 6.61
N ARG A 134 3.18 -3.14 7.55
CA ARG A 134 2.84 -2.93 8.95
C ARG A 134 3.92 -2.09 9.61
N VAL A 135 3.52 -1.01 10.29
CA VAL A 135 4.45 -0.14 11.02
C VAL A 135 4.21 -0.26 12.52
N GLU A 136 5.22 -0.78 13.21
CA GLU A 136 5.26 -0.91 14.66
C GLU A 136 6.29 0.08 15.21
N LEU A 137 5.82 1.03 16.02
CA LEU A 137 6.68 2.07 16.61
C LEU A 137 6.91 1.76 18.08
N ALA A 138 8.18 1.79 18.49
CA ALA A 138 8.60 1.69 19.87
C ALA A 138 9.43 2.91 20.29
N SER A 139 9.32 3.28 21.56
CA SER A 139 10.26 4.23 22.16
C SER A 139 11.55 3.49 22.50
N GLY A 140 12.65 3.86 21.84
CA GLY A 140 13.96 3.24 21.99
C GLY A 140 14.83 3.89 23.06
N THR A 141 15.89 3.19 23.48
CA THR A 141 16.72 3.58 24.62
C THR A 141 18.03 4.30 24.25
N LYS A 142 18.66 4.02 23.09
CA LYS A 142 19.95 4.63 22.73
C LYS A 142 20.19 4.98 21.26
N GLU A 143 19.74 4.18 20.29
CA GLU A 143 19.95 4.46 18.85
C GLU A 143 18.69 4.20 18.04
N VAL A 144 18.61 4.80 16.85
CA VAL A 144 17.54 4.51 15.89
C VAL A 144 17.75 3.10 15.37
N CYS A 145 16.80 2.22 15.66
CA CYS A 145 16.79 0.85 15.16
C CYS A 145 15.60 0.68 14.21
N ILE A 146 15.87 0.14 13.02
CA ILE A 146 14.86 -0.10 11.98
C ILE A 146 15.08 -1.54 11.52
N ASP A 147 14.17 -2.41 11.90
CA ASP A 147 14.14 -3.80 11.45
C ASP A 147 13.01 -3.95 10.42
N VAL A 148 13.35 -4.53 9.27
CA VAL A 148 12.42 -4.83 8.18
C VAL A 148 12.34 -6.34 8.04
N LEU A 149 11.18 -6.90 8.33
CA LEU A 149 10.94 -8.35 8.31
C LEU A 149 10.07 -8.74 7.12
N GLY A 150 10.31 -9.92 6.55
CA GLY A 150 9.47 -10.51 5.50
C GLY A 150 9.83 -10.11 4.06
N VAL A 151 11.02 -9.56 3.83
CA VAL A 151 11.52 -9.15 2.50
C VAL A 151 13.00 -9.47 2.30
N ASP A 152 13.46 -9.35 1.05
CA ASP A 152 14.87 -9.40 0.72
C ASP A 152 15.65 -8.15 1.16
N ASP A 153 16.98 -8.26 1.10
CA ASP A 153 17.93 -7.23 1.52
C ASP A 153 17.84 -5.93 0.70
N MET A 154 17.46 -6.02 -0.59
CA MET A 154 17.36 -4.84 -1.45
C MET A 154 16.17 -3.96 -1.05
N ILE A 155 15.00 -4.57 -0.90
CA ILE A 155 13.77 -3.89 -0.45
C ILE A 155 13.97 -3.35 0.97
N SER A 156 14.59 -4.14 1.85
CA SER A 156 14.92 -3.72 3.23
C SER A 156 15.78 -2.45 3.24
N LYS A 157 16.87 -2.40 2.45
CA LYS A 157 17.76 -1.23 2.36
C LYS A 157 17.05 0.03 1.88
N GLU A 158 16.16 -0.08 0.90
CA GLU A 158 15.39 1.07 0.39
C GLU A 158 14.48 1.65 1.49
N ILE A 159 13.72 0.78 2.17
CA ILE A 159 12.83 1.20 3.27
C ILE A 159 13.62 1.83 4.41
N VAL A 160 14.73 1.20 4.83
CA VAL A 160 15.62 1.74 5.88
C VAL A 160 16.18 3.10 5.48
N GLY A 161 16.63 3.27 4.23
CA GLY A 161 17.16 4.53 3.72
C GLY A 161 16.13 5.66 3.75
N PHE A 162 14.89 5.36 3.35
CA PHE A 162 13.77 6.30 3.42
C PHE A 162 13.49 6.74 4.87
N ILE A 163 13.35 5.79 5.80
CA ILE A 163 13.04 6.07 7.20
C ILE A 163 14.17 6.89 7.86
N LYS A 164 15.44 6.53 7.62
CA LYS A 164 16.60 7.28 8.11
C LYS A 164 16.62 8.72 7.61
N THR A 165 16.20 8.95 6.36
CA THR A 165 16.11 10.31 5.79
C THR A 165 15.07 11.15 6.54
N ILE A 166 13.89 10.59 6.83
CA ILE A 166 12.87 11.30 7.61
C ILE A 166 13.38 11.63 9.01
N ILE A 167 13.96 10.65 9.71
CA ILE A 167 14.41 10.83 11.10
C ILE A 167 15.58 11.82 11.17
N SER A 168 16.49 11.81 10.20
CA SER A 168 17.63 12.76 10.17
C SER A 168 17.15 14.21 10.10
N ASN A 169 16.06 14.47 9.38
CA ASN A 169 15.47 15.82 9.28
C ASN A 169 14.88 16.31 10.61
N TRP A 170 14.60 15.44 11.58
CA TRP A 170 14.11 15.86 12.90
C TRP A 170 15.21 16.51 13.75
N SER A 171 16.47 16.15 13.50
CA SER A 171 17.62 16.71 14.23
C SER A 171 18.08 18.07 13.73
N GLN A 172 17.58 18.51 12.57
CA GLN A 172 17.94 19.77 11.91
C GLN A 172 16.96 20.92 12.19
N GLY A 173 15.91 20.68 12.99
CA GLY A 173 14.86 21.64 13.35
C GLY A 173 14.84 22.02 14.82
#